data_AF-A0A1G3KLJ8-F1
#
_entry.id   AF-A0A1G3KLJ8-F1
#
_cell.length_a   1.000
_cell.length_b   1.000
_cell.length_c   1.000
_cell.angle_alpha   90.00
_cell.angle_beta   90.00
_cell.angle_gamma   90.00
#
_symmetry.space_group_name_H-M   'P 1'
#
loop_
_entity.id
_entity.type
_entity.pdbx_description
1 polymer ?
#
loop_
_entity_poly.entity_id
_entity_poly.type
_entity_poly.pdbx_seq_one_letter_code
_entity_poly.pdbx_strand_id
1 'polypeptide(L)'
;MVTNRECRINTNFISSIDVFSQSFEMYKRKNYEKALCLLEKSLQSIEIPSFCILSEYYDLAASILWKIGESEKSYALWQKSLSFDNYNRHSYLSLSLLYKQQTDFCQLFIQIKLNEYYSLREYCENAGAFSQQEQEKVVDYLLFFWNKNLTNKNYTEMDELELVDYFIGLKVF
;
A
#
# COMPACT_ATOMS: atom_id res chain seq x y z
N MET A 1 -8.32 -51.55 -24.97
CA MET A 1 -7.10 -50.84 -24.53
C MET A 1 -7.49 -49.40 -24.22
N VAL A 2 -7.64 -49.08 -22.94
CA VAL A 2 -7.91 -47.71 -22.48
C VAL A 2 -6.56 -47.12 -22.09
N THR A 3 -6.03 -46.21 -22.91
CA THR A 3 -4.90 -45.37 -22.50
C THR A 3 -5.47 -44.22 -21.67
N ASN A 4 -5.40 -44.36 -20.35
CA ASN A 4 -5.52 -43.22 -19.43
C ASN A 4 -4.40 -42.24 -19.78
N ARG A 5 -4.75 -41.15 -20.48
CA ARG A 5 -3.92 -39.94 -20.48
C ARG A 5 -4.03 -39.36 -19.09
N GLU A 6 -3.02 -39.60 -18.26
CA GLU A 6 -2.83 -38.83 -17.03
C GLU A 6 -2.87 -37.35 -17.40
N CYS A 7 -3.95 -36.68 -17.00
CA CYS A 7 -4.02 -35.24 -17.01
C CYS A 7 -3.02 -34.77 -15.95
N ARG A 8 -1.77 -34.54 -16.36
CA ARG A 8 -0.79 -33.85 -15.52
C ARG A 8 -1.29 -32.42 -15.38
N ILE A 9 -1.98 -32.13 -14.27
CA ILE A 9 -2.24 -30.77 -13.83
C ILE A 9 -0.86 -30.09 -13.78
N ASN A 10 -0.67 -29.08 -14.61
CA ASN A 10 0.56 -28.28 -14.61
C ASN A 10 0.60 -27.51 -13.29
N THR A 11 1.40 -27.97 -12.33
CA THR A 11 1.46 -27.43 -10.96
C THR A 11 2.24 -26.13 -10.82
N ASN A 12 2.61 -25.47 -11.92
CA ASN A 12 3.29 -24.17 -11.89
C ASN A 12 2.29 -23.01 -11.80
N PHE A 13 1.26 -23.14 -10.96
CA PHE A 13 0.41 -22.00 -10.63
C PHE A 13 1.18 -21.11 -9.67
N ILE A 14 1.84 -20.07 -10.20
CA ILE A 14 2.40 -19.02 -9.35
C ILE A 14 1.23 -18.16 -8.90
N SER A 15 0.96 -18.11 -7.61
CA SER A 15 -0.12 -17.27 -7.11
C SER A 15 0.21 -15.79 -7.31
N SER A 16 -0.80 -14.95 -7.50
CA SER A 16 -0.64 -13.49 -7.50
C SER A 16 0.06 -13.01 -6.22
N ILE A 17 -0.22 -13.64 -5.09
CA ILE A 17 0.41 -13.33 -3.80
C ILE A 17 1.93 -13.59 -3.85
N ASP A 18 2.37 -14.69 -4.46
CA ASP A 18 3.80 -15.02 -4.56
C ASP A 18 4.55 -14.03 -5.45
N VAL A 19 3.96 -13.66 -6.58
CA VAL A 19 4.54 -12.67 -7.48
C VAL A 19 4.61 -11.30 -6.79
N PHE A 20 3.53 -10.89 -6.13
CA PHE A 20 3.50 -9.63 -5.41
C PHE A 20 4.62 -9.58 -4.37
N SER A 21 4.73 -10.62 -3.54
CA SER A 21 5.76 -10.73 -2.50
C SER A 21 7.17 -10.67 -3.08
N GLN A 22 7.44 -11.38 -4.18
CA GLN A 22 8.74 -11.35 -4.84
C GLN A 22 9.06 -9.97 -5.44
N SER A 23 8.07 -9.33 -6.06
CA SER A 23 8.23 -8.00 -6.65
C SER A 23 8.48 -6.95 -5.56
N PHE A 24 7.78 -7.05 -4.43
CA PHE A 24 7.95 -6.19 -3.27
C PHE A 24 9.36 -6.36 -2.67
N GLU A 25 9.85 -7.59 -2.51
CA GLU A 25 11.23 -7.84 -2.06
C GLU A 25 12.27 -7.22 -3.00
N MET A 26 12.07 -7.31 -4.31
CA MET A 26 12.95 -6.65 -5.29
C MET A 26 12.89 -5.12 -5.16
N TYR A 27 11.70 -4.55 -4.96
CA TYR A 27 11.51 -3.12 -4.69
C TYR A 27 12.27 -2.68 -3.43
N LYS A 28 12.17 -3.42 -2.31
CA LYS A 28 12.91 -3.11 -1.07
C LYS A 28 14.43 -3.18 -1.26
N ARG A 29 14.90 -4.06 -2.16
CA ARG A 29 16.33 -4.16 -2.54
C ARG A 29 16.76 -3.15 -3.61
N LYS A 30 15.91 -2.17 -3.94
CA LYS A 30 16.15 -1.14 -4.94
C LYS A 30 16.41 -1.69 -6.35
N ASN A 31 15.85 -2.86 -6.65
CA ASN A 31 15.96 -3.53 -7.94
C ASN A 31 14.70 -3.29 -8.78
N TYR A 32 14.47 -2.03 -9.10
CA TYR A 32 13.20 -1.52 -9.60
C TYR A 32 12.82 -2.07 -10.97
N GLU A 33 13.77 -2.16 -11.89
CA GLU A 33 13.51 -2.64 -13.26
C GLU A 33 13.15 -4.13 -13.27
N LYS A 34 13.79 -4.95 -12.42
CA LYS A 34 13.42 -6.36 -12.30
C LYS A 34 12.08 -6.54 -11.61
N ALA A 35 11.78 -5.73 -10.59
CA ALA A 35 10.49 -5.73 -9.93
C ALA A 35 9.36 -5.40 -10.93
N LEU A 36 9.55 -4.36 -11.75
CA LEU A 36 8.57 -3.97 -12.76
C LEU A 36 8.36 -5.06 -13.81
N CYS A 37 9.46 -5.62 -14.35
CA CYS A 37 9.40 -6.69 -15.34
C CYS A 37 8.66 -7.93 -14.83
N LEU A 38 8.83 -8.28 -13.55
CA LEU A 38 8.12 -9.38 -12.92
C LEU A 38 6.61 -9.09 -12.83
N LEU A 39 6.23 -7.89 -12.36
CA LEU A 39 4.83 -7.46 -12.30
C LEU A 39 4.18 -7.48 -13.68
N GLU A 40 4.78 -6.87 -14.69
CA GLU A 40 4.22 -6.80 -16.04
C GLU A 40 3.98 -8.17 -16.66
N LYS A 41 4.96 -9.08 -16.56
CA LYS A 41 4.81 -10.46 -17.05
C LYS A 41 3.70 -11.19 -16.32
N SER A 42 3.59 -10.99 -15.02
CA SER A 42 2.60 -11.68 -14.20
C SER A 42 1.16 -11.25 -14.49
N LEU A 43 0.93 -9.95 -14.74
CA LEU A 43 -0.38 -9.40 -15.06
C LEU A 43 -0.96 -9.97 -16.37
N GLN A 44 -0.11 -10.50 -17.25
CA GLN A 44 -0.53 -11.15 -18.51
C GLN A 44 -0.98 -12.59 -18.32
N SER A 45 -0.63 -13.23 -17.19
CA SER A 45 -0.74 -14.70 -17.04
C SER A 45 -1.39 -15.17 -15.75
N ILE A 46 -1.72 -14.25 -14.82
CA ILE A 46 -2.27 -14.60 -13.50
C ILE A 46 -3.68 -14.05 -13.36
N GLU A 47 -4.57 -14.88 -12.80
CA GLU A 47 -5.88 -14.44 -12.34
C GLU A 47 -5.73 -13.73 -10.98
N ILE A 48 -6.20 -12.49 -10.90
CA ILE A 48 -6.13 -11.70 -9.68
C ILE A 48 -7.44 -11.92 -8.90
N PRO A 49 -7.38 -12.51 -7.69
CA PRO A 49 -8.56 -13.07 -7.06
C PRO A 49 -9.46 -12.03 -6.39
N SER A 50 -9.04 -10.75 -6.32
CA SER A 50 -9.86 -9.67 -5.77
C SER A 50 -9.45 -8.29 -6.29
N PHE A 51 -10.38 -7.33 -6.24
CA PHE A 51 -10.08 -5.93 -6.53
C PHE A 51 -9.08 -5.30 -5.54
N CYS A 52 -9.07 -5.73 -4.28
CA CYS A 52 -8.08 -5.27 -3.28
C CYS A 52 -6.66 -5.68 -3.69
N ILE A 53 -6.45 -6.95 -4.08
CA ILE A 53 -5.12 -7.41 -4.52
C ILE A 53 -4.72 -6.69 -5.81
N LEU A 54 -5.66 -6.46 -6.73
CA LEU A 54 -5.40 -5.68 -7.94
C LEU A 54 -4.97 -4.24 -7.61
N SER A 55 -5.56 -3.64 -6.58
CA SER A 55 -5.18 -2.32 -6.08
C SER A 55 -3.74 -2.29 -5.57
N GLU A 56 -3.33 -3.29 -4.78
CA GLU A 56 -1.95 -3.43 -4.27
C GLU A 56 -0.94 -3.55 -5.42
N TYR A 57 -1.28 -4.32 -6.46
CA TYR A 57 -0.44 -4.44 -7.65
C TYR A 57 -0.20 -3.10 -8.36
N TYR A 58 -1.25 -2.31 -8.56
CA TYR A 58 -1.11 -0.99 -9.17
C TYR A 58 -0.33 -0.03 -8.28
N ASP A 59 -0.52 -0.10 -6.97
CA ASP A 59 0.24 0.70 -6.01
C ASP A 59 1.74 0.39 -6.04
N LEU A 60 2.11 -0.88 -6.04
CA LEU A 60 3.51 -1.30 -6.12
C LEU A 60 4.13 -0.91 -7.47
N ALA A 61 3.41 -1.13 -8.58
CA ALA A 61 3.87 -0.71 -9.90
C ALA A 61 4.06 0.81 -10.00
N ALA A 62 3.14 1.60 -9.44
CA ALA A 62 3.26 3.05 -9.36
C ALA A 62 4.49 3.47 -8.56
N SER A 63 4.73 2.84 -7.42
CA SER A 63 5.90 3.11 -6.57
C SER A 63 7.21 2.81 -7.27
N ILE A 64 7.27 1.70 -8.01
CA ILE A 64 8.43 1.34 -8.83
C ILE A 64 8.65 2.35 -9.96
N LEU A 65 7.59 2.74 -10.68
CA LEU A 65 7.66 3.73 -11.75
C LEU A 65 8.16 5.09 -11.24
N TRP A 66 7.72 5.51 -10.06
CA TRP A 66 8.22 6.73 -9.41
C TRP A 66 9.74 6.66 -9.20
N LYS A 67 10.24 5.54 -8.66
CA LYS A 67 11.66 5.34 -8.36
C LYS A 67 12.56 5.37 -9.60
N ILE A 68 12.05 4.96 -10.75
CA ILE A 68 12.79 5.01 -12.02
C ILE A 68 12.57 6.32 -12.80
N GLY A 69 11.86 7.30 -12.22
CA GLY A 69 11.65 8.63 -12.81
C GLY A 69 10.45 8.76 -13.74
N GLU A 70 9.58 7.75 -13.82
CA GLU A 70 8.38 7.73 -14.67
C GLU A 70 7.16 8.30 -13.92
N SER A 71 7.26 9.57 -13.51
CA SER A 71 6.31 10.23 -12.59
C SER A 71 4.87 10.27 -13.12
N GLU A 72 4.65 10.60 -14.39
CA GLU A 72 3.30 10.66 -14.97
C GLU A 72 2.61 9.29 -14.99
N LYS A 73 3.35 8.23 -15.35
CA LYS A 73 2.83 6.86 -15.33
C LYS A 73 2.56 6.39 -13.91
N SER A 74 3.46 6.72 -12.99
CA SER A 74 3.29 6.45 -11.56
C SER A 74 2.01 7.08 -11.01
N TYR A 75 1.78 8.37 -11.28
CA TYR A 75 0.56 9.07 -10.89
C TYR A 75 -0.71 8.37 -11.39
N ALA A 76 -0.74 8.03 -12.68
CA ALA A 76 -1.88 7.33 -13.29
C ALA A 76 -2.15 5.97 -12.64
N LEU A 77 -1.11 5.22 -12.27
CA LEU A 77 -1.26 3.93 -11.61
C LEU A 77 -1.74 4.04 -10.16
N TRP A 78 -1.30 5.04 -9.39
CA TRP A 78 -1.87 5.29 -8.06
C TRP A 78 -3.34 5.69 -8.12
N GLN A 79 -3.74 6.52 -9.10
CA GLN A 79 -5.16 6.81 -9.32
C GLN A 79 -5.95 5.56 -9.67
N LYS A 80 -5.37 4.68 -10.50
CA LYS A 80 -5.99 3.40 -10.86
C LYS A 80 -6.11 2.47 -9.65
N SER A 81 -5.09 2.41 -8.79
CA SER A 81 -5.13 1.67 -7.52
C SER A 81 -6.32 2.11 -6.65
N LEU A 82 -6.50 3.42 -6.46
CA LEU A 82 -7.63 3.98 -5.71
C LEU A 82 -8.99 3.77 -6.36
N SER A 83 -9.05 3.53 -7.68
CA SER A 83 -10.30 3.18 -8.36
C SER A 83 -10.77 1.75 -8.07
N PHE A 84 -9.86 0.86 -7.68
CA PHE A 84 -10.16 -0.52 -7.28
C PHE A 84 -10.35 -0.65 -5.76
N ASP A 85 -9.59 0.10 -4.97
CA ASP A 85 -9.73 0.18 -3.53
C ASP A 85 -9.45 1.62 -3.07
N ASN A 86 -10.52 2.35 -2.76
CA ASN A 86 -10.45 3.72 -2.28
C ASN A 86 -9.87 3.83 -0.86
N TYR A 87 -9.68 2.71 -0.16
CA TYR A 87 -9.03 2.63 1.15
C TYR A 87 -7.56 2.20 1.06
N ASN A 88 -6.99 2.05 -0.14
CA ASN A 88 -5.55 1.77 -0.28
C ASN A 88 -4.73 2.93 0.27
N ARG A 89 -4.27 2.75 1.51
CA ARG A 89 -3.56 3.76 2.29
C ARG A 89 -2.26 4.17 1.62
N HIS A 90 -1.51 3.22 1.05
CA HIS A 90 -0.22 3.53 0.42
C HIS A 90 -0.39 4.43 -0.81
N SER A 91 -1.35 4.12 -1.69
CA SER A 91 -1.63 4.96 -2.87
C SER A 91 -2.15 6.34 -2.51
N TYR A 92 -3.08 6.43 -1.54
CA TYR A 92 -3.60 7.71 -1.07
C TYR A 92 -2.49 8.64 -0.54
N LEU A 93 -1.56 8.06 0.23
CA LEU A 93 -0.45 8.80 0.82
C LEU A 93 0.59 9.21 -0.19
N SER A 94 0.98 8.29 -1.07
CA SER A 94 1.92 8.60 -2.14
C SER A 94 1.41 9.78 -2.97
N LEU A 95 0.13 9.78 -3.34
CA LEU A 95 -0.48 10.91 -4.03
C LEU A 95 -0.53 12.19 -3.19
N SER A 96 -0.87 12.09 -1.91
CA SER A 96 -0.99 13.26 -1.03
C SER A 96 0.36 13.89 -0.73
N LEU A 97 1.42 13.10 -0.57
CA LEU A 97 2.76 13.58 -0.29
C LEU A 97 3.44 14.17 -1.52
N LEU A 98 3.27 13.53 -2.68
CA LEU A 98 3.97 13.90 -3.91
C LEU A 98 3.26 14.99 -4.73
N TYR A 99 1.92 15.07 -4.64
CA TYR A 99 1.12 15.91 -5.55
C TYR A 99 0.19 16.90 -4.85
N LYS A 100 0.06 16.90 -3.51
CA LYS A 100 -0.62 17.99 -2.79
C LYS A 100 0.40 18.96 -2.21
N GLN A 101 0.15 20.27 -2.33
CA GLN A 101 1.02 21.29 -1.77
C GLN A 101 0.99 21.30 -0.24
N GLN A 102 2.18 21.29 0.38
CA GLN A 102 2.46 21.31 1.81
C GLN A 102 1.88 20.12 2.59
N THR A 103 2.71 19.10 2.77
CA THR A 103 2.37 17.96 3.62
C THR A 103 2.95 18.16 5.02
N ASP A 104 2.10 18.54 5.97
CA ASP A 104 2.44 18.40 7.39
C ASP A 104 2.49 16.90 7.73
N PHE A 105 3.68 16.39 8.07
CA PHE A 105 3.87 14.97 8.38
C PHE A 105 3.05 14.52 9.60
N CYS A 106 2.79 15.40 10.55
CA CYS A 106 1.93 15.10 11.71
C CYS A 106 0.50 14.87 11.24
N GLN A 107 -0.02 15.78 10.41
CA GLN A 107 -1.35 15.65 9.84
C GLN A 107 -1.48 14.39 8.98
N LEU A 108 -0.46 14.09 8.16
CA LEU A 108 -0.41 12.88 7.35
C LEU A 108 -0.46 11.63 8.25
N PHE A 109 0.39 11.56 9.27
CA PHE A 109 0.42 10.47 10.24
C PHE A 109 -0.95 10.27 10.93
N ILE A 110 -1.57 11.35 11.40
CA ILE A 110 -2.89 11.28 12.05
C ILE A 110 -3.93 10.71 11.09
N GLN A 111 -3.99 11.20 9.85
CA GLN A 111 -4.94 10.71 8.86
C GLN A 111 -4.78 9.20 8.59
N ILE A 112 -3.53 8.72 8.49
CA ILE A 112 -3.23 7.28 8.27
C ILE A 112 -3.75 6.44 9.42
N LYS A 113 -3.41 6.84 10.64
CA LYS A 113 -3.68 6.03 11.82
C LYS A 113 -5.15 6.11 12.21
N LEU A 114 -5.81 7.23 11.94
CA LEU A 114 -7.25 7.32 12.09
C LEU A 114 -7.99 6.37 11.12
N ASN A 115 -7.58 6.31 9.84
CA ASN A 115 -8.14 5.35 8.89
C ASN A 115 -7.88 3.90 9.33
N GLU A 116 -6.68 3.58 9.81
CA GLU A 116 -6.32 2.26 10.35
C GLU A 116 -7.21 1.85 11.52
N TYR A 117 -7.40 2.76 12.48
CA TYR A 117 -8.26 2.55 13.63
C TYR A 117 -9.70 2.22 13.21
N TYR A 118 -10.23 2.97 12.24
CA TYR A 118 -11.58 2.74 11.72
C TYR A 118 -11.71 1.39 11.02
N SER A 119 -10.76 1.02 10.17
CA SER A 119 -10.76 -0.29 9.50
C SER A 119 -10.69 -1.45 10.50
N LEU A 120 -9.86 -1.33 11.55
CA LEU A 120 -9.76 -2.35 12.60
C LEU A 120 -11.05 -2.47 13.43
N ARG A 121 -11.70 -1.35 13.74
CA ARG A 121 -12.95 -1.36 14.51
C ARG A 121 -14.11 -1.93 13.71
N GLU A 122 -14.27 -1.54 12.44
CA GLU A 122 -15.32 -2.07 11.56
C GLU A 122 -15.21 -3.59 11.40
N TYR A 123 -13.99 -4.12 11.39
CA TYR A 123 -13.74 -5.56 11.37
C TYR A 123 -14.10 -6.27 12.68
N CYS A 124 -13.86 -5.61 13.83
CA CYS A 124 -14.02 -6.21 15.16
C CYS A 124 -15.42 -6.01 15.78
N GLU A 125 -16.16 -4.98 15.38
CA GLU A 125 -17.45 -4.60 15.96
C GLU A 125 -18.49 -4.44 14.83
N ASN A 126 -19.71 -4.95 15.00
CA ASN A 126 -20.83 -4.64 14.10
C ASN A 126 -21.10 -3.13 14.14
N ALA A 127 -20.49 -2.39 13.21
CA ALA A 127 -20.18 -0.98 13.36
C ALA A 127 -21.42 -0.09 13.50
N GLY A 128 -21.56 0.55 14.66
CA GLY A 128 -22.35 1.77 14.81
C GLY A 128 -21.58 2.97 14.25
N ALA A 129 -22.29 4.06 13.93
CA ALA A 129 -21.67 5.29 13.47
C ALA A 129 -20.75 5.88 14.55
N PHE A 130 -19.56 6.35 14.15
CA PHE A 130 -18.61 7.00 15.05
C PHE A 130 -19.20 8.28 15.62
N SER A 131 -19.12 8.43 16.94
CA SER A 131 -19.37 9.73 17.55
C SER A 131 -18.17 10.65 17.30
N GLN A 132 -18.43 11.94 17.09
CA GLN A 132 -17.38 12.96 16.99
C GLN A 132 -16.44 12.94 18.21
N GLN A 133 -16.98 12.65 19.39
CA GLN A 133 -16.23 12.58 20.64
C GLN A 133 -15.23 11.41 20.68
N GLU A 134 -15.55 10.27 20.07
CA GLU A 134 -14.59 9.15 19.94
C GLU A 134 -13.47 9.51 18.97
N GLN A 135 -13.79 10.14 17.85
CA GLN A 135 -12.79 10.61 16.89
C GLN A 135 -11.80 11.57 17.53
N GLU A 136 -12.27 12.55 18.29
CA GLU A 136 -11.43 13.52 19.01
C GLU A 136 -10.46 12.82 19.97
N LYS A 137 -10.92 11.82 20.74
CA LYS A 137 -10.06 11.04 21.64
C LYS A 137 -8.94 10.30 20.92
N VAL A 138 -9.26 9.71 19.75
CA VAL A 138 -8.26 9.00 18.95
C VAL A 138 -7.24 10.00 18.39
N VAL A 139 -7.68 11.15 17.90
CA VAL A 139 -6.80 12.22 17.42
C VAL A 139 -5.89 12.73 18.53
N ASP A 140 -6.40 12.96 19.74
CA ASP A 140 -5.61 13.39 20.90
C ASP A 140 -4.54 12.35 21.27
N TYR A 141 -4.89 11.06 21.24
CA TYR A 141 -3.94 9.98 21.45
C TYR A 141 -2.83 9.96 20.38
N LEU A 142 -3.20 10.14 19.10
CA LEU A 142 -2.25 10.18 17.99
C LEU A 142 -1.32 11.40 18.06
N LEU A 143 -1.84 12.56 18.44
CA LEU A 143 -1.04 13.77 18.70
C LEU A 143 -0.05 13.55 19.84
N PHE A 144 -0.50 12.93 20.94
CA PHE A 144 0.39 12.57 22.04
C PHE A 144 1.50 11.59 21.58
N PHE A 145 1.13 10.56 20.82
CA PHE A 145 2.10 9.61 20.26
C PHE A 145 3.13 10.31 19.36
N TRP A 146 2.67 11.21 18.49
CA TRP A 146 3.52 11.99 17.60
C TRP A 146 4.53 12.84 18.38
N ASN A 147 4.02 13.62 19.35
CA ASN A 147 4.85 14.52 20.15
C ASN A 147 5.93 13.77 20.94
N LYS A 148 5.59 12.58 21.43
CA LYS A 148 6.51 11.75 22.21
C LYS A 148 7.56 11.04 21.35
N ASN A 149 7.19 10.53 20.17
CA ASN A 149 8.02 9.57 19.43
C ASN A 149 8.56 10.09 18.09
N LEU A 150 7.91 11.08 17.48
CA LEU A 150 8.12 11.42 16.06
C LEU A 150 8.60 12.86 15.85
N THR A 151 8.26 13.80 16.74
CA THR A 151 8.59 15.23 16.56
C THR A 151 10.08 15.51 16.34
N ASN A 152 10.96 14.80 17.04
CA ASN A 152 12.41 15.00 16.95
C ASN A 152 13.08 14.02 15.97
N LYS A 153 12.30 13.27 15.19
CA LYS A 153 12.85 12.30 14.25
C LYS A 153 13.38 13.02 13.02
N ASN A 154 14.59 12.65 12.60
CA ASN A 154 15.12 13.12 11.33
C ASN A 154 14.49 12.33 10.17
N TYR A 155 13.77 13.03 9.30
CA TYR A 155 13.11 12.47 8.11
C TYR A 155 13.93 12.64 6.83
N THR A 156 15.03 13.41 6.85
CA THR A 156 15.77 13.78 5.63
C THR A 156 16.53 12.62 4.98
N GLU A 157 16.68 11.50 5.69
CA GLU A 157 17.36 10.31 5.19
C GLU A 157 16.42 9.39 4.40
N MET A 158 15.11 9.62 4.48
CA MET A 158 14.10 8.86 3.77
C MET A 158 13.61 9.67 2.58
N ASP A 159 13.53 9.02 1.43
CA ASP A 159 12.79 9.60 0.31
C ASP A 159 11.27 9.56 0.56
N GLU A 160 10.48 10.14 -0.34
CA GLU A 160 9.05 10.33 -0.14
C GLU A 160 8.30 9.00 0.02
N LEU A 161 8.68 7.95 -0.71
CA LEU A 161 8.03 6.65 -0.60
C LEU A 161 8.54 5.84 0.59
N GLU A 162 9.81 6.02 0.98
CA GLU A 162 10.35 5.46 2.23
C GLU A 162 9.64 6.08 3.45
N LEU A 163 9.24 7.36 3.39
CA LEU A 163 8.42 8.01 4.42
C LEU A 163 6.99 7.43 4.47
N VAL A 164 6.37 7.17 3.32
CA VAL A 164 5.06 6.52 3.25
C VAL A 164 5.11 5.12 3.89
N ASP A 165 6.08 4.29 3.46
CA ASP A 165 6.35 2.97 4.03
C ASP A 165 6.52 3.06 5.56
N TYR A 166 7.32 4.03 6.02
CA TYR A 166 7.61 4.23 7.43
C TYR A 166 6.35 4.51 8.24
N PHE A 167 5.51 5.47 7.82
CA PHE A 167 4.31 5.82 8.57
C PHE A 167 3.27 4.70 8.57
N ILE A 168 3.10 3.97 7.46
CA ILE A 168 2.22 2.81 7.42
C ILE A 168 2.70 1.74 8.41
N GLY A 169 4.00 1.44 8.42
CA GLY A 169 4.59 0.40 9.25
C GLY A 169 4.62 0.67 10.76
N LEU A 170 4.34 1.91 11.21
CA LEU A 170 4.27 2.24 12.64
C LEU A 170 3.12 1.51 13.33
N LYS A 171 3.44 0.68 14.33
CA LYS A 171 2.43 0.04 15.17
C LYS A 171 1.98 0.99 16.27
N VAL A 172 0.71 1.41 16.20
CA VAL A 172 0.11 2.41 17.10
C VAL A 172 -1.07 1.84 17.89
N PHE A 173 -1.85 0.96 17.26
CA PHE A 173 -2.97 0.21 17.84
C PHE A 173 -2.64 -1.28 17.87
#